data_AF-A0A9E4VCF2-F1
#
_entry.id   AF-A0A9E4VCF2-F1
#
_cell.length_a   1.000
_cell.length_b   1.000
_cell.length_c   1.000
_cell.angle_alpha   90.00
_cell.angle_beta   90.00
_cell.angle_gamma   90.00
#
_symmetry.space_group_name_H-M   'P 1'
#
loop_
_entity.id
_entity.type
_entity.pdbx_description
1 polymer ?
#
loop_
_entity_poly.entity_id
_entity_poly.type
_entity_poly.pdbx_seq_one_letter_code
_entity_poly.pdbx_strand_id
1 'polypeptide(L)'
;MGDYAYLVMMDIPTELEDEFNRVYDTQHVPNIVKAPGVNSCVRYKVESTNKEGMARYAALYDIDSPEVPTSDGWVLESEKG
;
A
#
# COMPACT_ATOMS: atom_id res chain seq x y z
N MET A 1 10.04 7.79 -11.92
CA MET A 1 8.60 8.03 -11.74
C MET A 1 7.94 7.23 -12.83
N GLY A 2 7.18 6.23 -12.44
CA GLY A 2 6.47 5.35 -13.35
C GLY A 2 5.27 6.07 -13.96
N ASP A 3 4.72 5.46 -15.00
CA ASP A 3 3.57 6.00 -15.74
C ASP A 3 2.24 5.63 -15.06
N TYR A 4 2.26 4.77 -14.04
CA TYR A 4 1.07 4.20 -13.42
C TYR A 4 1.08 4.37 -11.90
N ALA A 5 -0.11 4.52 -11.34
CA ALA A 5 -0.33 4.52 -9.91
C ALA A 5 -1.29 3.40 -9.53
N TYR A 6 -0.91 2.58 -8.55
CA TYR A 6 -1.79 1.57 -7.95
C TYR A 6 -2.26 2.06 -6.58
N LEU A 7 -3.58 2.11 -6.39
CA LEU A 7 -4.20 2.61 -5.16
C LEU A 7 -4.88 1.45 -4.44
N VAL A 8 -4.47 1.19 -3.21
CA VAL A 8 -5.13 0.26 -2.29
C VAL A 8 -5.79 1.07 -1.18
N MET A 9 -7.06 0.82 -0.91
CA MET A 9 -7.79 1.41 0.21
C MET A 9 -8.31 0.31 1.12
N MET A 10 -8.21 0.51 2.44
CA MET A 10 -8.66 -0.46 3.43
C MET A 10 -9.15 0.17 4.73
N ASP A 11 -10.08 -0.53 5.38
CA ASP A 11 -10.50 -0.24 6.74
C ASP A 11 -10.05 -1.39 7.65
N ILE A 12 -9.64 -1.05 8.87
CA ILE A 12 -8.99 -1.97 9.81
C ILE A 12 -9.72 -1.86 11.15
N PRO A 13 -10.15 -2.96 11.79
CA PRO A 13 -10.74 -2.88 13.13
C PRO A 13 -9.88 -2.03 14.08
N THR A 14 -10.50 -1.14 14.85
CA THR A 14 -9.78 -0.14 15.68
C THR A 14 -8.76 -0.80 16.61
N GLU A 15 -9.07 -1.99 17.13
CA GLU A 15 -8.20 -2.79 18.00
C GLU A 15 -6.95 -3.33 17.29
N LEU A 16 -6.91 -3.33 15.97
CA LEU A 16 -5.77 -3.76 15.14
C LEU A 16 -5.01 -2.57 14.51
N GLU A 17 -5.49 -1.34 14.68
CA GLU A 17 -4.97 -0.16 13.97
C GLU A 17 -3.49 0.12 14.29
N ASP A 18 -3.09 0.01 15.56
CA ASP A 18 -1.71 0.25 15.98
C ASP A 18 -0.75 -0.80 15.40
N GLU A 19 -1.14 -2.08 15.45
CA GLU A 19 -0.34 -3.17 14.91
C GLU A 19 -0.27 -3.09 13.38
N PHE A 20 -1.39 -2.76 12.73
CA PHE A 20 -1.43 -2.51 11.29
C PHE A 20 -0.45 -1.40 10.89
N ASN A 21 -0.47 -0.26 11.58
CA ASN A 21 0.45 0.84 11.27
C ASN A 21 1.90 0.43 11.50
N ARG A 22 2.20 -0.25 12.62
CA ARG A 22 3.54 -0.75 12.91
C ARG A 22 4.05 -1.69 11.82
N VAL A 23 3.25 -2.68 11.42
CA VAL A 23 3.62 -3.64 10.36
C VAL A 23 3.84 -2.92 9.04
N TYR A 24 2.95 -2.00 8.67
CA TYR A 24 3.09 -1.30 7.40
C TYR A 24 4.32 -0.39 7.35
N ASP A 25 4.61 0.33 8.43
CA ASP A 25 5.72 1.29 8.49
C ASP A 25 7.08 0.60 8.60
N THR A 26 7.13 -0.57 9.28
CA THR A 26 8.40 -1.25 9.57
C THR A 26 8.69 -2.43 8.63
N GLN A 27 7.69 -3.00 7.97
CA GLN A 27 7.83 -4.21 7.17
C GLN A 27 7.23 -4.05 5.77
N HIS A 28 5.92 -3.83 5.65
CA HIS A 28 5.23 -3.87 4.35
C HIS A 28 5.81 -2.86 3.35
N VAL A 29 5.78 -1.56 3.68
CA VAL A 29 6.28 -0.50 2.78
C VAL A 29 7.78 -0.61 2.53
N PRO A 30 8.65 -0.82 3.55
CA PRO A 30 10.07 -1.03 3.30
C PRO A 30 10.41 -2.25 2.44
N ASN A 31 9.56 -3.28 2.41
CA ASN A 31 9.77 -4.47 1.57
C ASN A 31 9.22 -4.28 0.17
N ILE A 32 7.98 -3.79 0.03
CA ILE A 32 7.30 -3.71 -1.27
C ILE A 32 8.00 -2.75 -2.25
N VAL A 33 8.66 -1.70 -1.76
CA VAL A 33 9.46 -0.79 -2.60
C VAL A 33 10.74 -1.43 -3.14
N LYS A 34 11.08 -2.65 -2.71
CA LYS A 34 12.18 -3.44 -3.29
C LYS A 34 11.71 -4.31 -4.45
N ALA A 35 10.40 -4.45 -4.65
CA ALA A 35 9.85 -5.25 -5.75
C ALA A 35 10.19 -4.58 -7.10
N PRO A 36 10.64 -5.36 -8.10
CA PRO A 36 10.87 -4.82 -9.44
C PRO A 36 9.61 -4.14 -10.00
N GLY A 37 9.77 -2.91 -10.49
CA GLY A 37 8.68 -2.11 -11.03
C GLY A 37 7.90 -1.28 -10.00
N VAL A 38 8.30 -1.30 -8.72
CA VAL A 38 7.77 -0.39 -7.68
C VAL A 38 8.78 0.72 -7.41
N ASN A 39 8.41 1.96 -7.73
CA ASN A 39 9.27 3.13 -7.59
C ASN A 39 9.19 3.75 -6.19
N SER A 40 7.99 3.81 -5.64
CA SER A 40 7.74 4.34 -4.29
C SER A 40 6.37 3.93 -3.77
N CYS A 41 6.15 4.05 -2.46
CA CYS A 41 4.84 3.93 -1.85
C CYS A 41 4.65 5.05 -0.82
N VAL A 42 3.48 5.67 -0.84
CA VAL A 42 3.05 6.66 0.16
C VAL A 42 1.75 6.20 0.79
N ARG A 43 1.69 6.26 2.13
CA ARG A 43 0.49 5.94 2.91
C ARG A 43 -0.20 7.22 3.39
N TYR A 44 -1.52 7.18 3.42
CA TYR A 44 -2.37 8.23 3.95
C TYR A 44 -3.39 7.65 4.92
N LYS A 45 -3.63 8.39 6.01
CA LYS A 45 -4.85 8.27 6.79
C LYS A 45 -5.85 9.27 6.24
N VAL A 46 -7.03 8.79 5.85
CA VAL A 46 -8.08 9.61 5.23
C VAL A 46 -8.79 10.38 6.34
N GLU A 47 -8.57 11.69 6.39
CA GLU A 47 -9.20 12.58 7.38
C GLU A 47 -10.68 12.84 7.04
N SER A 48 -10.99 13.02 5.75
CA SER A 48 -12.34 13.28 5.25
C SER A 48 -12.50 12.87 3.79
N THR A 49 -13.74 12.70 3.36
CA THR A 49 -14.13 12.22 2.03
C THR A 49 -15.49 12.79 1.64
N ASN A 50 -15.76 12.90 0.34
CA ASN A 50 -17.07 13.26 -0.19
C ASN A 50 -18.05 12.07 -0.27
N LYS A 51 -17.61 10.88 0.14
CA LYS A 51 -18.39 9.63 0.10
C LYS A 51 -18.33 8.92 1.46
N GLU A 52 -19.50 8.70 2.05
CA GLU A 52 -19.63 7.92 3.28
C GLU A 52 -19.16 6.47 3.10
N GLY A 53 -18.59 5.91 4.17
CA GLY A 53 -18.10 4.52 4.18
C GLY A 53 -16.82 4.28 3.38
N MET A 54 -16.09 5.33 2.98
CA MET A 54 -14.74 5.15 2.43
C MET A 54 -13.78 4.64 3.51
N ALA A 55 -12.85 3.80 3.08
CA ALA A 55 -11.80 3.26 3.91
C ALA A 55 -10.93 4.36 4.55
N ARG A 56 -10.52 4.14 5.81
CA ARG A 56 -9.72 5.10 6.59
C ARG A 56 -8.25 5.17 6.17
N TYR A 57 -7.76 4.20 5.41
CA TYR A 57 -6.38 4.15 4.95
C TYR A 57 -6.30 4.02 3.43
N ALA A 58 -5.28 4.67 2.86
CA ALA A 58 -4.90 4.55 1.46
C ALA A 58 -3.39 4.33 1.34
N ALA A 59 -2.96 3.42 0.47
CA ALA A 59 -1.58 3.24 0.04
C ALA A 59 -1.51 3.46 -1.47
N LEU A 60 -0.67 4.40 -1.89
CA LEU A 60 -0.46 4.77 -3.28
C LEU A 60 0.94 4.35 -3.72
N TYR A 61 1.01 3.46 -4.70
CA TYR A 61 2.24 2.94 -5.26
C TYR A 61 2.50 3.57 -6.63
N ASP A 62 3.69 4.12 -6.82
CA ASP A 62 4.21 4.52 -8.13
C ASP A 62 4.82 3.27 -8.78
N ILE A 63 4.29 2.84 -9.93
CA ILE A 63 4.68 1.60 -10.60
C ILE A 63 4.92 1.78 -12.10
N ASP A 64 5.81 0.95 -12.65
CA ASP A 64 6.22 1.04 -14.06
C ASP A 64 5.17 0.50 -15.05
N SER A 65 4.28 -0.40 -14.59
CA SER A 65 3.33 -1.12 -15.45
C SER A 65 2.13 -1.62 -14.65
N PRO A 66 0.91 -1.71 -15.21
CA PRO A 66 -0.28 -2.18 -14.48
C PRO A 66 -0.21 -3.65 -14.03
N GLU A 67 0.72 -4.44 -14.56
CA GLU A 67 0.92 -5.85 -14.21
C GLU A 67 1.72 -6.04 -12.91
N VAL A 68 2.40 -4.99 -12.42
CA VAL A 68 3.28 -5.05 -11.23
C VAL A 68 2.58 -5.67 -10.01
N PRO A 69 1.34 -5.30 -9.62
CA PRO A 69 0.67 -5.85 -8.43
C PRO A 69 0.38 -7.37 -8.49
N THR A 70 0.47 -7.96 -9.69
CA THR A 70 0.30 -9.42 -9.90
C THR A 70 1.60 -10.15 -10.22
N SER A 71 2.73 -9.43 -10.23
CA SER A 71 4.03 -10.01 -10.52
C SER A 71 4.57 -10.83 -9.34
N ASP A 72 5.41 -11.81 -9.64
CA ASP A 72 6.09 -12.63 -8.61
C ASP A 72 6.91 -11.77 -7.65
N GLY A 73 7.55 -10.70 -8.14
CA GLY A 73 8.34 -9.79 -7.32
C GLY A 73 7.49 -9.03 -6.30
N TRP A 74 6.30 -8.57 -6.72
CA TRP A 74 5.34 -7.95 -5.81
C TRP A 74 4.85 -8.94 -4.76
N VAL A 75 4.39 -10.13 -5.18
CA VAL A 75 3.87 -11.15 -4.27
C VAL A 75 4.93 -11.52 -3.23
N LEU A 76 6.16 -11.79 -3.68
CA LEU A 76 7.26 -12.18 -2.81
C LEU A 76 7.62 -11.11 -1.77
N GLU A 77 7.61 -9.82 -2.12
CA GLU A 77 7.91 -8.76 -1.16
C GLU A 77 6.70 -8.42 -0.26
N SER A 78 5.48 -8.52 -0.80
CA SER A 78 4.24 -8.23 -0.05
C SER A 78 3.93 -9.28 1.03
N GLU A 79 4.38 -10.53 0.86
CA GLU A 79 4.14 -11.60 1.84
C GLU A 79 5.10 -11.55 3.04
N LYS A 80 6.15 -10.71 3.00
CA LYS A 80 7.13 -10.59 4.08
C LYS A 80 6.67 -9.72 5.25
N GLY A 81 5.51 -9.07 5.14
CA GLY A 81 4.98 -8.15 6.14
C GLY A 81 3.63 -7.59 5.74
#